data_AF-A0A2V6H994-F1
#
_entry.id   AF-A0A2V6H994-F1
#
_cell.length_a   1.000
_cell.length_b   1.000
_cell.length_c   1.000
_cell.angle_alpha   90.00
_cell.angle_beta   90.00
_cell.angle_gamma   90.00
#
_symmetry.space_group_name_H-M   'P 1'
#
loop_
_entity.id
_entity.type
_entity.pdbx_description
1 polymer ?
#
loop_
_entity_poly.entity_id
_entity_poly.type
_entity_poly.pdbx_seq_one_letter_code
_entity_poly.pdbx_strand_id
1 'polypeptide(L)'
;METKNTNVDLNERDREELRLLYNVSASDIASFKQQQWSVTNHALALHAAFLFVAYQLLASPLVMWQLWLLIVLTWAVCIAGLAMVERLQGSILGRRTRLERVRAHFGKPFNDAWTIQKPKDDVHQLLLAVMLLSSGVVTWLVLVKA
;
A
#
# COMPACT_ATOMS: atom_id res chain seq x y z
N MET A 1 32.19 8.18 9.82
CA MET A 1 31.44 6.92 9.98
C MET A 1 32.12 5.88 9.11
N GLU A 2 32.92 5.03 9.73
CA GLU A 2 33.83 4.11 9.07
C GLU A 2 33.04 2.85 8.68
N THR A 3 32.83 2.64 7.38
CA THR A 3 32.30 1.38 6.86
C THR A 3 33.34 0.29 7.09
N LYS A 4 33.18 -0.44 8.19
CA LYS A 4 33.94 -1.65 8.49
C LYS A 4 33.77 -2.62 7.33
N ASN A 5 34.78 -2.69 6.46
CA ASN A 5 34.86 -3.63 5.36
C ASN A 5 35.19 -5.01 5.94
N THR A 6 34.19 -5.67 6.52
CA THR A 6 34.28 -7.09 6.85
C THR A 6 34.23 -7.86 5.54
N ASN A 7 35.41 -8.12 4.96
CA ASN A 7 35.60 -9.23 4.02
C ASN A 7 35.30 -10.53 4.76
N VAL A 8 34.01 -10.82 4.96
CA VAL A 8 33.55 -12.15 5.32
C VAL A 8 33.71 -12.96 4.05
N ASP A 9 34.61 -13.93 4.06
CA ASP A 9 34.70 -14.92 2.97
C ASP A 9 33.42 -15.75 2.99
N LEU A 10 32.44 -15.33 2.19
CA LEU A 10 31.17 -16.02 2.03
C LEU A 10 31.42 -17.32 1.29
N ASN A 11 31.12 -18.43 1.96
CA ASN A 11 31.12 -19.75 1.34
C ASN A 11 29.93 -19.89 0.36
N GLU A 12 29.87 -21.00 -0.37
CA GLU A 12 28.81 -21.24 -1.35
C GLU A 12 27.41 -21.28 -0.72
N ARG A 13 27.28 -21.87 0.47
CA ARG A 13 26.02 -21.93 1.23
C ARG A 13 25.56 -20.54 1.67
N ASP A 14 26.46 -19.68 2.15
CA ASP A 14 26.11 -18.31 2.55
C ASP A 14 25.58 -17.52 1.35
N ARG A 15 26.15 -17.74 0.16
CA ARG A 15 25.70 -17.11 -1.09
C ARG A 15 24.31 -17.62 -1.51
N GLU A 16 24.03 -18.90 -1.33
CA GLU A 16 22.72 -19.48 -1.58
C GLU A 16 21.65 -18.93 -0.61
N GLU A 17 21.97 -18.85 0.68
CA GLU A 17 21.09 -18.29 1.71
C GLU A 17 20.78 -16.80 1.40
N LEU A 18 21.78 -16.02 0.98
CA LEU A 18 21.59 -14.63 0.55
C LEU A 18 20.75 -14.50 -0.74
N ARG A 19 20.94 -15.39 -1.73
CA ARG A 19 20.10 -15.44 -2.94
C ARG A 19 18.64 -15.77 -2.60
N LEU A 20 18.43 -16.74 -1.71
CA LEU A 20 17.10 -17.10 -1.25
C LEU A 20 16.44 -15.93 -0.51
N LEU A 21 17.17 -15.27 0.39
CA LEU A 21 16.68 -14.10 1.11
C LEU A 21 16.36 -12.93 0.18
N TYR A 22 17.16 -12.72 -0.87
CA TYR A 22 16.90 -11.74 -1.91
C TYR A 22 15.58 -12.04 -2.64
N ASN A 23 15.40 -13.27 -3.13
CA ASN A 23 14.22 -13.68 -3.88
C ASN A 23 12.94 -13.58 -3.04
N VAL A 24 12.97 -14.07 -1.79
CA VAL A 24 11.83 -13.96 -0.87
C VAL A 24 11.49 -12.49 -0.62
N SER A 25 12.49 -11.64 -0.37
CA SER A 25 12.26 -10.21 -0.13
C SER A 25 11.67 -9.48 -1.33
N ALA A 26 12.12 -9.82 -2.54
CA ALA A 26 11.57 -9.23 -3.77
C ALA A 26 10.11 -9.65 -3.99
N SER A 27 9.80 -10.92 -3.75
CA SER A 27 8.44 -11.47 -3.82
C SER A 27 7.50 -10.84 -2.78
N ASP A 28 7.96 -10.69 -1.54
CA ASP A 28 7.21 -10.04 -0.46
C ASP A 28 6.83 -8.60 -0.84
N ILE A 29 7.78 -7.83 -1.39
CA ILE A 29 7.52 -6.44 -1.81
C ILE A 29 6.46 -6.38 -2.90
N ALA A 30 6.54 -7.25 -3.91
CA ALA A 30 5.54 -7.32 -4.97
C ALA A 30 4.15 -7.66 -4.40
N SER A 31 4.10 -8.63 -3.49
CA SER A 31 2.86 -9.04 -2.81
C SER A 31 2.24 -7.91 -1.99
N PHE A 32 3.05 -7.16 -1.23
CA PHE A 32 2.54 -6.02 -0.46
C PHE A 32 2.02 -4.89 -1.35
N LYS A 33 2.69 -4.59 -2.47
CA LYS A 33 2.17 -3.62 -3.46
C LYS A 33 0.83 -4.06 -4.05
N GLN A 34 0.70 -5.36 -4.39
CA GLN A 34 -0.56 -5.91 -4.86
C GLN A 34 -1.66 -5.82 -3.79
N GLN A 35 -1.32 -6.03 -2.52
CA GLN A 35 -2.25 -5.85 -1.40
C GLN A 35 -2.68 -4.39 -1.25
N GLN A 36 -1.78 -3.41 -1.40
CA GLN A 36 -2.14 -1.97 -1.38
C GLN A 36 -3.18 -1.64 -2.47
N TRP A 37 -2.98 -2.16 -3.69
CA TRP A 37 -3.93 -2.02 -4.79
C TRP A 37 -5.27 -2.69 -4.47
N SER A 38 -5.23 -3.93 -3.98
CA SER A 38 -6.44 -4.69 -3.61
C SER A 38 -7.26 -3.97 -2.54
N VAL A 39 -6.63 -3.52 -1.45
CA VAL A 39 -7.28 -2.79 -0.36
C VAL A 39 -7.96 -1.53 -0.88
N THR A 40 -7.27 -0.76 -1.73
CA THR A 40 -7.82 0.47 -2.31
C THR A 40 -9.05 0.18 -3.16
N ASN A 41 -9.00 -0.85 -4.01
CA ASN A 41 -10.14 -1.23 -4.85
C ASN A 41 -11.35 -1.70 -4.03
N HIS A 42 -11.13 -2.46 -2.96
CA HIS A 42 -12.22 -2.89 -2.08
C HIS A 42 -12.85 -1.70 -1.35
N ALA A 43 -12.04 -0.73 -0.89
CA ALA A 43 -12.56 0.50 -0.30
C ALA A 43 -13.42 1.30 -1.30
N LEU A 44 -12.96 1.44 -2.55
CA LEU A 44 -13.73 2.09 -3.62
C LEU A 44 -15.04 1.35 -3.94
N ALA A 45 -15.01 0.02 -3.96
CA ALA A 45 -16.21 -0.80 -4.18
C ALA A 45 -17.24 -0.59 -3.05
N LEU A 46 -16.79 -0.52 -1.79
CA LEU A 46 -17.66 -0.21 -0.66
C LEU A 46 -18.24 1.21 -0.76
N HIS A 47 -17.45 2.21 -1.13
CA HIS A 47 -17.94 3.57 -1.39
C HIS A 47 -19.02 3.60 -2.48
N ALA A 48 -18.81 2.88 -3.60
CA ALA A 48 -19.82 2.75 -4.64
C ALA A 48 -21.09 2.05 -4.14
N ALA A 49 -20.96 1.01 -3.30
CA ALA A 49 -22.09 0.34 -2.68
C ALA A 49 -22.88 1.27 -1.75
N PHE A 50 -22.22 2.11 -0.95
CA PHE A 50 -22.89 3.11 -0.10
C PHE A 50 -23.68 4.13 -0.93
N LEU A 51 -23.12 4.61 -2.04
CA LEU A 51 -23.86 5.47 -2.97
C LEU A 51 -25.05 4.76 -3.58
N PHE A 52 -24.88 3.50 -4.01
CA PHE A 52 -25.98 2.71 -4.54
C PHE A 52 -27.12 2.56 -3.52
N VAL A 53 -26.80 2.27 -2.26
CA VAL A 53 -27.79 2.21 -1.17
C VAL A 53 -28.50 3.55 -0.98
N ALA A 54 -27.75 4.66 -0.91
CA ALA A 54 -28.31 6.00 -0.71
C ALA A 54 -29.22 6.45 -1.87
N TYR A 55 -28.86 6.12 -3.10
CA TYR A 55 -29.57 6.60 -4.29
C TYR A 55 -30.71 5.70 -4.74
N GLN A 56 -30.54 4.38 -4.65
CA GLN A 56 -31.46 3.40 -5.25
C GLN A 56 -32.29 2.62 -4.24
N LEU A 57 -31.79 2.39 -3.03
CA LEU A 57 -32.51 1.56 -2.04
C LEU A 57 -33.30 2.39 -1.03
N LEU A 58 -32.76 3.54 -0.62
CA LEU A 58 -33.40 4.37 0.40
C LEU A 58 -34.37 5.40 -0.24
N ALA A 59 -35.54 5.52 0.38
CA ALA A 59 -36.52 6.55 0.02
C ALA A 59 -35.94 7.95 0.26
N SER A 60 -36.34 8.91 -0.59
CA SER A 60 -35.88 10.30 -0.49
C SER A 60 -36.99 11.19 0.09
N PRO A 61 -36.67 12.17 0.96
CA PRO A 61 -35.34 12.48 1.50
C PRO A 61 -34.85 11.46 2.54
N LEU A 62 -33.53 11.38 2.72
CA LEU A 62 -32.93 10.51 3.73
C LEU A 62 -33.26 11.00 5.14
N VAL A 63 -33.58 10.07 6.05
CA VAL A 63 -33.76 10.41 7.46
C VAL A 63 -32.41 10.67 8.12
N MET A 64 -32.33 11.62 9.05
CA MET A 64 -31.10 12.07 9.72
C MET A 64 -30.17 10.93 10.19
N TRP A 65 -30.72 9.86 10.79
CA TRP A 65 -29.90 8.74 11.27
C TRP A 65 -29.30 7.91 10.12
N GLN A 66 -30.01 7.77 8.99
CA GLN A 66 -29.52 7.05 7.80
C GLN A 66 -28.35 7.80 7.17
N LEU A 67 -28.47 9.13 7.12
CA LEU A 67 -27.42 10.02 6.64
C LEU A 67 -26.15 9.88 7.48
N TRP A 68 -26.26 10.03 8.81
CA TRP A 68 -25.10 9.91 9.69
C TRP A 68 -24.50 8.51 9.66
N LEU A 69 -25.33 7.46 9.57
CA LEU A 69 -24.84 6.09 9.43
C LEU A 69 -23.99 5.92 8.15
N LEU A 70 -24.46 6.39 7.00
CA LEU A 70 -23.73 6.29 5.73
C LEU A 70 -22.42 7.08 5.77
N ILE A 71 -22.43 8.29 6.36
CA ILE A 71 -21.22 9.11 6.52
C ILE A 71 -20.21 8.40 7.43
N VAL A 72 -20.64 7.91 8.60
CA VAL A 72 -19.77 7.21 9.55
C VAL A 72 -19.16 5.96 8.91
N LEU A 73 -19.96 5.16 8.19
CA LEU A 73 -19.47 3.97 7.48
C LEU A 73 -18.45 4.33 6.39
N THR A 74 -18.71 5.39 5.63
CA THR A 74 -17.79 5.89 4.60
C THR A 74 -16.43 6.24 5.20
N TRP A 75 -16.42 7.02 6.28
CA TRP A 75 -15.17 7.42 6.94
C TRP A 75 -14.49 6.27 7.68
N ALA A 76 -15.25 5.33 8.24
CA ALA A 76 -14.69 4.12 8.84
C ALA A 76 -13.94 3.27 7.80
N VAL A 77 -14.51 3.08 6.60
CA VAL A 77 -13.84 2.39 5.48
C VAL A 77 -12.58 3.16 5.04
N CYS A 78 -12.67 4.49 4.94
CA CYS A 78 -11.53 5.34 4.60
C CYS A 78 -10.37 5.15 5.58
N ILE A 79 -10.63 5.35 6.87
CA ILE A 79 -9.61 5.26 7.94
C ILE A 79 -9.00 3.87 7.98
N ALA A 80 -9.81 2.81 7.88
CA ALA A 80 -9.32 1.44 7.82
C ALA A 80 -8.42 1.18 6.60
N GLY A 81 -8.82 1.68 5.43
CA GLY A 81 -8.04 1.59 4.20
C GLY A 81 -6.69 2.31 4.28
N LEU A 82 -6.69 3.56 4.77
CA LEU A 82 -5.48 4.35 4.99
C LEU A 82 -4.52 3.65 5.96
N ALA A 83 -5.02 3.19 7.10
CA ALA A 83 -4.22 2.48 8.10
C ALA A 83 -3.58 1.20 7.53
N MET A 84 -4.33 0.44 6.73
CA MET A 84 -3.82 -0.78 6.11
C MET A 84 -2.75 -0.47 5.04
N VAL A 85 -2.97 0.53 4.19
CA VAL A 85 -1.99 0.93 3.17
C VAL A 85 -0.69 1.47 3.79
N GLU A 86 -0.78 2.25 4.87
CA GLU A 86 0.39 2.70 5.65
C GLU A 86 1.15 1.53 6.28
N ARG A 87 0.44 0.57 6.89
CA ARG A 87 1.08 -0.64 7.44
C ARG A 87 1.81 -1.46 6.37
N LEU A 88 1.23 -1.56 5.17
CA LEU A 88 1.85 -2.23 4.04
C LEU A 88 3.07 -1.45 3.53
N GLN A 89 3.01 -0.12 3.52
CA GLN A 89 4.12 0.74 3.13
C GLN A 89 5.31 0.59 4.09
N GLY A 90 5.05 0.59 5.41
CA GLY A 90 6.08 0.29 6.41
C GLY A 90 6.66 -1.10 6.23
N SER A 91 5.84 -2.08 5.85
CA SER A 91 6.31 -3.43 5.54
C SER A 91 7.24 -3.44 4.33
N ILE A 92 6.88 -2.77 3.23
CA ILE A 92 7.70 -2.63 2.02
C ILE A 92 9.05 -1.98 2.35
N LEU A 93 9.05 -0.88 3.12
CA LEU A 93 10.26 -0.15 3.47
C LEU A 93 11.26 -1.05 4.23
N GLY A 94 10.78 -1.79 5.23
CA GLY A 94 11.63 -2.72 5.98
C GLY A 94 12.27 -3.80 5.10
N ARG A 95 11.54 -4.32 4.09
CA ARG A 95 12.08 -5.33 3.17
C ARG A 95 13.02 -4.72 2.13
N ARG A 96 12.79 -3.47 1.71
CA ARG A 96 13.74 -2.72 0.87
C ARG A 96 15.09 -2.54 1.57
N THR A 97 15.09 -2.13 2.84
CA THR A 97 16.32 -2.03 3.64
C THR A 97 17.02 -3.39 3.79
N ARG A 98 16.26 -4.47 3.98
CA ARG A 98 16.82 -5.83 4.01
C ARG A 98 17.48 -6.20 2.68
N LEU A 99 16.83 -5.92 1.56
CA LEU A 99 17.36 -6.13 0.20
C LEU A 99 18.63 -5.33 -0.05
N GLU A 100 18.69 -4.07 0.37
CA GLU A 100 19.88 -3.23 0.24
C GLU A 100 21.08 -3.82 1.00
N ARG A 101 20.85 -4.35 2.22
CA ARG A 101 21.89 -5.01 3.02
C ARG A 101 22.36 -6.32 2.40
N VAL A 102 21.43 -7.16 1.92
CA VAL A 102 21.78 -8.41 1.22
C VAL A 102 22.58 -8.10 -0.04
N ARG A 103 22.17 -7.08 -0.79
CA ARG A 103 22.80 -6.66 -2.04
C ARG A 103 24.24 -6.20 -1.89
N ALA A 104 24.61 -5.60 -0.74
CA ALA A 104 25.98 -5.19 -0.47
C ALA A 104 27.00 -6.35 -0.56
N HIS A 105 26.55 -7.59 -0.49
CA HIS A 105 27.38 -8.80 -0.54
C HIS A 105 27.48 -9.41 -1.96
N PHE A 106 26.76 -8.89 -2.96
CA PHE A 106 26.83 -9.37 -4.33
C PHE A 106 27.95 -8.69 -5.14
N GLY A 107 28.38 -9.36 -6.21
CA GLY A 107 29.48 -8.91 -7.07
C GLY A 107 29.17 -7.63 -7.86
N LYS A 108 30.22 -6.94 -8.31
CA LYS A 108 30.12 -5.67 -9.07
C LYS A 108 29.17 -5.73 -10.27
N PRO A 109 29.18 -6.76 -11.15
CA PRO A 109 28.28 -6.79 -12.31
C PRO A 109 26.79 -6.74 -11.95
N PHE A 110 26.42 -7.39 -10.83
CA PHE A 110 25.05 -7.35 -10.32
C PHE A 110 24.69 -5.96 -9.79
N ASN A 111 25.61 -5.34 -9.05
CA ASN A 111 25.40 -4.01 -8.50
C ASN A 111 25.28 -2.96 -9.60
N ASP A 112 26.13 -3.00 -10.61
CA ASP A 112 26.11 -2.07 -11.74
C ASP A 112 24.78 -2.17 -12.51
N ALA A 113 24.33 -3.40 -12.84
CA ALA A 113 23.06 -3.63 -13.52
C ALA A 113 21.84 -3.10 -12.74
N TRP A 114 21.91 -3.09 -11.41
CA TRP A 114 20.80 -2.64 -10.57
C TRP A 114 20.83 -1.14 -10.26
N THR A 115 21.97 -0.46 -10.38
CA THR A 115 22.07 1.00 -10.13
C THR A 115 21.32 1.86 -11.14
N ILE A 116 20.77 1.28 -12.21
CA ILE A 116 19.90 1.97 -13.16
C ILE A 116 18.76 2.64 -12.38
N GLN A 117 18.69 3.96 -12.47
CA GLN A 117 17.69 4.77 -11.78
C GLN A 117 16.28 4.27 -12.14
N LYS A 118 15.55 3.83 -11.11
CA LYS A 118 14.11 3.64 -11.22
C LYS A 118 13.43 4.95 -10.80
N PRO A 119 12.37 5.39 -11.50
CA PRO A 119 11.56 6.51 -11.03
C PRO A 119 11.05 6.22 -9.62
N LYS A 120 10.82 7.28 -8.83
CA LYS A 120 10.21 7.12 -7.50
C LYS A 120 8.85 6.44 -7.67
N ASP A 121 8.73 5.22 -7.17
CA ASP A 121 7.47 4.51 -7.03
C ASP A 121 6.64 5.16 -5.90
N ASP A 122 6.08 6.35 -6.14
CA ASP A 122 5.24 7.10 -5.19
C ASP A 122 3.74 6.78 -5.36
N VAL A 123 3.43 5.53 -5.73
CA VAL A 123 2.04 5.06 -5.90
C VAL A 123 1.25 5.11 -4.58
N HIS A 124 1.94 4.98 -3.44
CA HIS A 124 1.35 5.07 -2.10
C HIS A 124 0.52 6.35 -1.91
N GLN A 125 1.10 7.51 -2.23
CA GLN A 125 0.42 8.81 -2.05
C GLN A 125 -0.82 8.93 -2.94
N LEU A 126 -0.75 8.39 -4.15
CA LEU A 126 -1.89 8.34 -5.06
C LEU A 126 -3.04 7.49 -4.47
N LEU A 127 -2.74 6.32 -3.90
CA LEU A 127 -3.77 5.46 -3.30
C LEU A 127 -4.45 6.13 -2.09
N LEU A 128 -3.69 6.82 -1.24
CA LEU A 128 -4.26 7.59 -0.13
C LEU A 128 -5.16 8.73 -0.64
N ALA A 129 -4.69 9.47 -1.65
CA ALA A 129 -5.45 10.57 -2.24
C ALA A 129 -6.78 10.07 -2.84
N VAL A 130 -6.75 8.94 -3.57
CA VAL A 130 -7.95 8.32 -4.15
C VAL A 130 -8.95 7.92 -3.06
N MET A 131 -8.50 7.35 -1.94
CA MET A 131 -9.38 7.01 -0.82
C MET A 131 -10.03 8.25 -0.19
N LEU A 132 -9.25 9.30 0.10
CA LEU A 132 -9.77 10.54 0.67
C LEU A 132 -10.77 11.23 -0.27
N LEU A 133 -10.43 11.34 -1.55
CA LEU A 133 -11.31 11.95 -2.55
C LEU A 133 -12.61 11.17 -2.68
N SER A 134 -12.55 9.85 -2.76
CA SER A 134 -13.77 9.04 -2.85
C SER A 134 -14.66 9.17 -1.61
N SER A 135 -14.11 9.17 -0.39
CA SER A 135 -14.90 9.40 0.83
C SER A 135 -15.52 10.80 0.88
N GLY A 136 -14.79 11.82 0.42
CA GLY A 136 -15.31 13.18 0.28
C GLY A 136 -16.48 13.27 -0.70
N VAL A 137 -16.33 12.64 -1.87
CA VAL A 137 -17.39 12.56 -2.89
C VAL A 137 -18.63 11.84 -2.35
N VAL A 138 -18.46 10.68 -1.70
CA VAL A 138 -19.60 9.96 -1.11
C VAL A 138 -20.32 10.81 -0.06
N THR A 139 -19.55 11.44 0.84
CA THR A 139 -20.11 12.31 1.90
C THR A 139 -20.91 13.46 1.29
N TRP A 140 -20.34 14.15 0.29
CA TRP A 140 -21.02 15.25 -0.39
C TRP A 140 -22.32 14.80 -1.07
N LEU A 141 -22.26 13.69 -1.84
CA LEU A 141 -23.43 13.17 -2.55
C LEU A 141 -24.54 12.67 -1.62
N VAL A 142 -24.19 12.14 -0.44
CA VAL A 142 -25.16 11.73 0.58
C VAL A 142 -25.80 12.96 1.24
N LEU A 143 -25.03 14.01 1.51
CA LEU A 143 -25.54 15.27 2.07
C LEU A 143 -26.50 16.00 1.12
N VAL A 144 -26.30 15.90 -0.20
CA VAL A 144 -27.24 16.47 -1.20
C VAL A 144 -28.60 15.76 -1.19
N LYS A 145 -28.66 14.53 -0.67
CA LYS A 145 -29.88 13.71 -0.55
C LYS A 145 -30.60 13.85 0.80
N ALA A 146 -30.04 14.63 1.73
CA ALA A 146 -30.65 15.01 3.00
C ALA A 146 -31.82 15.96 2.79
#